data_AF-A0A8H7W6Q8-F1
#
_entry.id   AF-A0A8H7W6Q8-F1
#
_cell.length_a   1.000
_cell.length_b   1.000
_cell.length_c   1.000
_cell.angle_alpha   90.00
_cell.angle_beta   90.00
_cell.angle_gamma   90.00
#
_symmetry.space_group_name_H-M   'P 1'
#
loop_
_entity.id
_entity.type
_entity.pdbx_description
1 polymer ?
#
loop_
_entity_poly.entity_id
_entity_poly.type
_entity_poly.pdbx_seq_one_letter_code
_entity_poly.pdbx_strand_id
1 'polypeptide(L)' 'MSQQEDEDPMREKLKASLWFSIGKMVDEEAALLNTTATPQFIGAMTEMVWAQL' A
#
# COMPACT_ATOMS: atom_id res chain seq x y z
N MET A 1 -12.84 21.34 -22.39
CA MET A 1 -12.95 20.90 -20.99
C MET A 1 -12.05 19.68 -20.85
N SER A 2 -10.78 19.90 -20.57
CA SER A 2 -9.87 18.81 -20.19
C SER A 2 -9.86 18.83 -18.68
N GLN A 3 -10.78 18.09 -18.08
CA GLN A 3 -10.86 17.89 -16.64
C GLN A 3 -9.51 17.32 -16.21
N GLN A 4 -8.68 18.13 -15.55
CA GLN A 4 -7.57 17.63 -14.76
C GLN A 4 -8.22 16.78 -13.67
N GLU A 5 -8.21 15.46 -13.87
CA GLU A 5 -8.25 14.51 -12.75
C GLU A 5 -6.91 14.67 -12.02
N ASP A 6 -6.73 15.78 -11.32
CA ASP A 6 -5.71 15.88 -10.29
C ASP A 6 -6.09 14.80 -9.28
N GLU A 7 -5.44 13.63 -9.35
CA GLU A 7 -5.46 12.68 -8.25
C GLU A 7 -5.13 13.47 -6.99
N ASP A 8 -6.11 13.57 -6.11
CA ASP A 8 -6.05 14.42 -4.92
C ASP A 8 -4.70 14.15 -4.21
N PRO A 9 -3.82 15.15 -4.02
CA PRO A 9 -2.53 14.94 -3.38
C PRO A 9 -2.67 14.35 -1.96
N MET A 10 -3.85 14.45 -1.35
CA MET A 10 -4.20 13.72 -0.14
C MET A 10 -4.34 12.21 -0.38
N ARG A 11 -4.96 11.81 -1.49
CA ARG A 11 -5.12 10.41 -1.92
C ARG A 11 -3.77 9.71 -2.09
N GLU A 12 -2.83 10.34 -2.78
CA GLU A 12 -1.47 9.79 -2.95
C GLU A 12 -0.75 9.64 -1.60
N LYS A 13 -0.84 10.66 -0.72
CA LYS A 13 -0.25 10.60 0.62
C LYS A 13 -0.87 9.50 1.47
N LEU A 14 -2.18 9.36 1.44
CA LEU A 14 -2.90 8.30 2.15
C LEU A 14 -2.45 6.93 1.65
N LYS A 15 -2.38 6.73 0.34
CA LYS A 15 -1.94 5.48 -0.27
C LYS A 15 -0.48 5.16 0.08
N ALA A 16 0.42 6.16 0.09
CA ALA A 16 1.80 6.00 0.53
C ALA A 16 1.90 5.62 2.02
N SER A 17 1.08 6.24 2.88
CA SER A 17 1.03 5.90 4.31
C SER A 17 0.48 4.49 4.55
N LEU A 18 -0.48 4.05 3.73
CA LEU A 18 -1.04 2.72 3.75
C LEU A 18 0.01 1.68 3.34
N TRP A 19 0.70 1.92 2.22
CA TRP A 19 1.82 1.09 1.77
C TRP A 19 2.86 0.90 2.87
N PHE A 20 3.28 1.99 3.51
CA PHE A 20 4.26 1.94 4.60
C PHE A 20 3.79 1.12 5.79
N SER A 21 2.52 1.30 6.19
CA SER A 21 1.94 0.58 7.33
C SER A 21 1.79 -0.91 7.04
N ILE A 22 1.33 -1.26 5.83
CA ILE A 22 1.22 -2.65 5.38
C ILE A 22 2.61 -3.28 5.25
N GLY A 23 3.58 -2.59 4.66
CA GLY A 23 4.95 -3.08 4.55
C GLY A 23 5.54 -3.47 5.89
N LYS A 24 5.38 -2.61 6.92
CA LYS A 24 5.81 -2.94 8.28
C LYS A 24 5.13 -4.17 8.86
N MET A 25 3.81 -4.26 8.77
CA MET A 25 3.06 -5.42 9.28
C MET A 25 3.49 -6.72 8.58
N VAL A 26 3.73 -6.65 7.26
CA VAL A 26 4.21 -7.77 6.47
C VAL A 26 5.63 -8.17 6.83
N ASP A 27 6.53 -7.21 7.03
CA ASP A 27 7.91 -7.48 7.43
C ASP A 27 7.98 -8.18 8.79
N GLU A 28 7.12 -7.77 9.75
CA GLU A 28 6.99 -8.41 11.06
C GLU A 28 6.54 -9.87 10.93
N GLU A 29 5.49 -10.15 10.15
CA GLU A 29 5.00 -11.51 9.92
C GLU A 29 5.97 -12.36 9.10
N ALA A 30 6.64 -11.78 8.10
CA ALA A 30 7.64 -12.48 7.29
C ALA A 30 8.84 -12.92 8.14
N ALA A 31 9.26 -12.07 9.09
CA ALA A 31 10.30 -12.42 10.06
C ALA A 31 9.87 -13.58 10.96
N LEU A 32 8.62 -13.61 11.42
CA LEU A 32 8.07 -14.73 12.23
C LEU A 32 8.01 -16.04 11.45
N LEU A 33 7.64 -15.98 10.17
CA LEU A 33 7.54 -17.13 9.28
C LEU A 33 8.89 -17.55 8.68
N ASN A 34 9.98 -16.85 9.01
CA ASN A 34 11.32 -17.03 8.44
C ASN A 34 11.30 -17.04 6.90
N THR A 35 10.53 -16.10 6.32
CA THR A 35 10.33 -15.93 4.88
C THR A 35 10.54 -14.47 4.48
N THR A 36 10.45 -14.17 3.19
CA THR A 36 10.53 -12.81 2.66
C THR A 36 9.27 -12.44 1.91
N ALA A 37 8.83 -11.20 2.08
CA ALA A 37 7.75 -10.63 1.31
C ALA A 37 8.30 -9.78 0.17
N THR A 38 7.70 -9.92 -1.01
CA THR A 38 8.12 -9.12 -2.17
C THR A 38 7.40 -7.76 -2.16
N PRO A 39 8.02 -6.72 -2.76
CA PRO A 39 7.34 -5.44 -2.94
C PRO A 39 6.03 -5.56 -3.73
N GLN A 40 5.93 -6.53 -4.64
CA GLN A 40 4.71 -6.81 -5.40
C GLN A 40 3.60 -7.35 -4.50
N PHE A 41 3.95 -8.21 -3.52
CA PHE A 41 3.00 -8.71 -2.54
C PHE A 41 2.48 -7.58 -1.64
N ILE A 42 3.38 -6.74 -1.11
CA ILE A 42 3.01 -5.56 -0.29
C ILE A 42 2.13 -4.60 -1.11
N GLY A 43 2.44 -4.40 -2.39
CA GLY A 43 1.62 -3.59 -3.28
C GLY A 43 0.25 -4.16 -3.58
N ALA A 44 0.14 -5.46 -3.85
CA ALA A 44 -1.14 -6.12 -4.04
C ALA A 44 -2.02 -6.01 -2.78
N MET A 45 -1.45 -6.15 -1.59
CA MET A 45 -2.18 -5.94 -0.33
C MET A 45 -2.58 -4.49 -0.12
N THR A 46 -1.72 -3.54 -0.49
CA THR A 46 -2.04 -2.11 -0.44
C THR A 46 -3.24 -1.78 -1.32
N GLU A 47 -3.29 -2.26 -2.57
CA GLU A 47 -4.44 -2.08 -3.45
C GLU A 47 -5.70 -2.79 -2.93
N MET A 48 -5.56 -3.99 -2.35
CA MET A 48 -6.68 -4.74 -1.78
C MET A 48 -7.35 -3.99 -0.61
N VAL A 49 -6.56 -3.40 0.28
CA VAL A 49 -7.07 -2.60 1.39
C VAL A 49 -7.61 -1.27 0.88
N TRP A 50 -6.90 -0.63 -0.06
CA TRP A 50 -7.33 0.62 -0.68
C TRP A 50 -8.70 0.51 -1.36
N ALA A 51 -9.00 -0.62 -2.00
CA ALA A 51 -10.30 -0.88 -2.62
C ALA A 51 -11.47 -1.01 -1.62
N GLN A 52 -11.19 -1.13 -0.32
CA GLN A 52 -12.19 -1.20 0.73
C GLN A 52 -12.42 0.12 1.47
N LEU A 53 -11.58 1.14 1.21
CA LEU A 53 -11.73 2.51 1.73
C LEU A 53 -12.68 3.32 0.84
#